data_AF-A0A7V7KAD9-F1
#
_entry.id   AF-A0A7V7KAD9-F1
#
_cell.length_a   1.000
_cell.length_b   1.000
_cell.length_c   1.000
_cell.angle_alpha   90.00
_cell.angle_beta   90.00
_cell.angle_gamma   90.00
#
_symmetry.space_group_name_H-M   'P 1'
#
loop_
_entity.id
_entity.type
_entity.pdbx_description
1 polymer ?
#
loop_
_entity_poly.entity_id
_entity_poly.type
_entity_poly.pdbx_seq_one_letter_code
_entity_poly.pdbx_strand_id
1 'polypeptide(L)'
;MTGRSYLLTQYPLTTDYMDRFRDKVGDRPVHIVVSNISAKSYFDIFKYFLSLQVETIYLPVVDETSRVLLPLLKILSMISNPSRGVVVEPDFSTREFGRLESIGDALLMFGGLIGSAITLLVD
;
A
#
# COMPACT_ATOMS: atom_id res chain seq x y z
N MET A 1 20.97 -3.95 -10.62
CA MET A 1 20.41 -4.45 -9.35
C MET A 1 18.91 -4.44 -9.53
N THR A 2 18.28 -5.59 -9.76
CA THR A 2 16.82 -5.68 -9.90
C THR A 2 16.23 -5.61 -8.50
N GLY A 3 15.85 -4.43 -8.03
CA GLY A 3 15.11 -4.35 -6.79
C GLY A 3 13.74 -4.98 -6.97
N ARG A 4 13.17 -5.42 -5.85
CA ARG A 4 11.97 -6.25 -5.86
C ARG A 4 10.74 -5.36 -5.91
N SER A 5 9.90 -5.62 -6.91
CA SER A 5 8.55 -5.09 -6.97
C SER A 5 7.62 -5.95 -6.14
N TYR A 6 6.72 -5.31 -5.40
CA TYR A 6 5.70 -5.97 -4.61
C TYR A 6 4.33 -5.43 -4.96
N LEU A 7 3.32 -6.29 -4.92
CA LEU A 7 1.94 -5.95 -5.13
C LEU A 7 1.22 -6.22 -3.83
N LEU A 8 0.69 -5.16 -3.22
CA LEU A 8 0.14 -5.21 -1.88
C LEU A 8 -1.39 -5.12 -1.96
N THR A 9 -2.07 -6.17 -1.52
CA THR A 9 -3.54 -6.21 -1.48
C THR A 9 -4.04 -6.65 -0.11
N GLN A 10 -5.27 -6.28 0.22
CA GLN A 10 -5.93 -6.83 1.39
C GLN A 10 -6.41 -8.27 1.16
N TYR A 11 -6.96 -8.54 -0.02
CA TYR A 11 -7.53 -9.84 -0.39
C TYR A 11 -6.74 -10.49 -1.52
N PRO A 12 -6.74 -11.84 -1.61
CA PRO A 12 -6.12 -12.52 -2.74
C PRO A 12 -6.79 -12.10 -4.04
N LEU A 13 -5.96 -11.85 -5.05
CA LEU A 13 -6.40 -11.50 -6.39
C LEU A 13 -6.63 -12.78 -7.18
N THR A 14 -7.62 -12.75 -8.07
CA THR A 14 -7.85 -13.84 -9.03
C THR A 14 -6.65 -13.97 -9.96
N THR A 15 -6.39 -15.19 -10.44
CA THR A 15 -5.35 -15.45 -11.44
C THR A 15 -5.53 -14.63 -12.72
N ASP A 16 -6.78 -14.41 -13.16
CA ASP A 16 -7.12 -13.55 -14.30
C ASP A 16 -6.58 -12.12 -14.13
N TYR A 17 -6.88 -11.49 -12.99
CA TYR A 17 -6.38 -10.16 -12.69
C TYR A 17 -4.84 -10.08 -12.72
N MET A 18 -4.16 -11.09 -12.18
CA MET A 18 -2.69 -11.13 -12.17
C MET A 18 -2.10 -11.30 -13.57
N ASP A 19 -2.78 -12.02 -14.45
CA ASP A 19 -2.35 -12.18 -15.85
C ASP A 19 -2.54 -10.87 -16.62
N ARG A 20 -3.70 -10.22 -16.46
CA ARG A 20 -3.98 -8.90 -17.02
C ARG A 20 -3.05 -7.82 -16.48
N PHE A 21 -2.73 -7.86 -15.19
CA PHE A 21 -1.76 -6.96 -14.59
C PHE A 21 -0.39 -7.08 -15.27
N ARG A 22 0.08 -8.32 -15.47
CA ARG A 22 1.34 -8.58 -16.16
C ARG A 22 1.34 -8.11 -17.61
N ASP A 23 0.24 -8.31 -18.33
CA ASP A 23 0.07 -7.83 -19.71
C ASP A 23 0.11 -6.30 -19.79
N LYS A 24 -0.61 -5.61 -18.89
CA LYS A 24 -0.81 -4.16 -18.96
C LYS A 24 0.29 -3.34 -18.32
N VAL A 25 0.77 -3.76 -17.15
CA VAL A 25 1.78 -3.04 -16.36
C VAL A 25 3.19 -3.46 -16.77
N GLY A 26 3.36 -4.64 -17.35
CA GLY A 26 4.65 -5.14 -17.83
C GLY A 26 5.62 -5.57 -16.72
N ASP A 27 5.16 -5.65 -15.47
CA ASP A 27 5.95 -6.07 -14.31
C ASP A 27 5.41 -7.37 -13.68
N ARG A 28 6.26 -8.06 -12.90
CA ARG A 28 5.95 -9.31 -12.19
C ARG A 28 6.20 -9.16 -10.69
N PRO A 29 5.42 -8.31 -10.00
CA PRO A 29 5.60 -8.09 -8.58
C PRO A 29 5.26 -9.32 -7.73
N VAL A 30 5.94 -9.48 -6.61
CA VAL A 30 5.60 -10.47 -5.59
C VAL A 30 4.30 -10.04 -4.91
N HIS A 31 3.29 -10.90 -4.94
CA HIS A 31 2.00 -10.62 -4.34
C HIS A 31 2.02 -10.84 -2.81
N ILE A 32 1.81 -9.75 -2.07
CA ILE A 32 1.64 -9.77 -0.61
C ILE A 32 0.16 -9.51 -0.31
N VAL A 33 -0.48 -10.50 0.31
CA VAL A 33 -1.85 -10.38 0.80
C VAL A 33 -1.80 -10.08 2.29
N VAL A 34 -2.22 -8.88 2.69
CA VAL A 34 -2.16 -8.43 4.08
C VAL A 34 -2.99 -9.34 5.01
N SER A 35 -4.16 -9.79 4.57
CA SER A 35 -5.00 -10.71 5.37
C SER A 35 -4.37 -12.08 5.59
N ASN A 36 -3.41 -12.50 4.76
CA ASN A 36 -2.71 -13.77 4.92
C ASN A 36 -1.49 -13.66 5.84
N ILE A 37 -1.10 -12.45 6.25
CA ILE A 37 0.01 -12.27 7.20
C ILE A 37 -0.50 -12.76 8.56
N SER A 38 -0.17 -14.01 8.89
CA SER A 38 -0.37 -14.59 10.22
C SER A 38 0.57 -13.93 11.21
N ALA A 39 0.23 -12.71 11.62
CA ALA A 39 0.94 -11.97 12.64
C ALA A 39 0.31 -12.25 14.01
N LYS A 40 1.13 -12.62 14.99
CA LYS A 40 0.68 -12.74 16.38
C LYS A 40 0.43 -11.35 17.00
N SER A 41 1.05 -10.31 16.44
CA SER A 41 0.86 -8.91 16.82
C SER A 41 1.02 -7.98 15.62
N TYR A 42 0.33 -6.84 15.61
CA TYR A 42 0.49 -5.81 14.57
C TYR A 42 1.96 -5.39 14.37
N PHE A 43 2.80 -5.46 15.42
CA PHE A 43 4.25 -5.21 15.35
C PHE A 43 5.01 -6.15 14.39
N ASP A 44 4.58 -7.40 14.26
CA ASP A 44 5.22 -8.35 13.34
C ASP A 44 4.97 -7.96 11.88
N ILE A 45 3.81 -7.36 11.59
CA ILE A 45 3.48 -6.82 10.27
C ILE A 45 4.45 -5.68 9.95
N PHE A 46 4.59 -4.70 10.85
CA PHE A 46 5.53 -3.59 10.65
C PHE A 46 6.97 -4.09 10.45
N LYS A 47 7.43 -5.03 11.28
CA LYS A 47 8.79 -5.61 11.16
C LYS A 47 8.98 -6.35 9.84
N TYR A 48 7.97 -7.09 9.38
CA TYR A 48 7.96 -7.74 8.08
C TYR A 48 8.15 -6.70 6.96
N PHE A 49 7.30 -5.66 6.91
CA PHE A 49 7.41 -4.61 5.89
C PHE A 49 8.74 -3.85 5.96
N LEU A 50 9.24 -3.55 7.15
CA LEU A 50 10.56 -2.92 7.36
C LEU A 50 11.71 -3.77 6.83
N SER A 51 11.58 -5.11 6.87
CA SER A 51 12.60 -6.02 6.36
C SER A 51 12.59 -6.18 4.84
N LEU A 52 11.53 -5.74 4.17
CA LEU A 52 11.42 -5.85 2.72
C LEU A 52 12.31 -4.79 2.05
N GLN A 53 13.25 -5.25 1.23
CA GLN A 53 13.95 -4.38 0.30
C GLN A 53 13.05 -4.14 -0.92
N VAL A 54 12.23 -3.09 -0.84
CA VAL A 54 11.26 -2.77 -1.87
C VAL A 54 11.76 -1.67 -2.80
N GLU A 55 11.76 -1.94 -4.10
CA GLU A 55 11.98 -0.91 -5.11
C GLU A 55 10.65 -0.25 -5.46
N THR A 56 9.67 -1.04 -5.87
CA THR A 56 8.35 -0.55 -6.29
C THR A 56 7.23 -1.27 -5.53
N ILE A 57 6.26 -0.52 -5.02
CA ILE A 57 5.00 -1.07 -4.48
C ILE A 57 3.85 -0.70 -5.38
N TYR A 58 3.12 -1.71 -5.82
CA TYR A 58 1.86 -1.60 -6.54
C TYR A 58 0.69 -1.79 -5.57
N LEU A 59 -0.25 -0.85 -5.59
CA LEU A 59 -1.51 -0.87 -4.84
C LEU A 59 -2.67 -0.96 -5.84
N PRO A 60 -3.12 -2.17 -6.20
CA PRO A 60 -4.23 -2.32 -7.13
C PRO A 60 -5.57 -2.00 -6.46
N VAL A 61 -6.36 -1.17 -7.14
CA VAL A 61 -7.75 -0.89 -6.87
C VAL A 61 -8.58 -1.78 -7.80
N VAL A 62 -9.07 -2.89 -7.28
CA VAL A 62 -9.91 -3.82 -8.04
C VAL A 62 -11.36 -3.34 -8.09
N ASP A 63 -11.83 -2.77 -6.98
CA ASP A 63 -13.22 -2.41 -6.72
C ASP A 63 -13.30 -1.26 -5.69
N GLU A 64 -14.50 -0.72 -5.47
CA GLU A 64 -14.72 0.38 -4.51
C GLU A 64 -14.31 0.01 -3.07
N THR A 65 -14.46 -1.25 -2.66
CA THR A 65 -14.01 -1.71 -1.33
C THR A 65 -12.49 -1.62 -1.22
N SER A 66 -11.77 -2.04 -2.27
CA SER A 66 -10.32 -1.91 -2.35
C SER A 66 -9.87 -0.43 -2.31
N ARG A 67 -10.66 0.48 -2.88
CA ARG A 67 -10.41 1.94 -2.83
C ARG A 67 -10.52 2.50 -1.42
N VAL A 68 -11.48 2.05 -0.62
CA VAL A 68 -11.62 2.48 0.80
C VAL A 68 -10.40 2.07 1.63
N LEU A 69 -9.76 0.96 1.27
CA LEU A 69 -8.60 0.42 1.97
C LEU A 69 -7.27 1.01 1.48
N LEU A 70 -7.30 1.75 0.37
CA LEU A 70 -6.13 2.36 -0.25
C LEU A 70 -5.33 3.28 0.70
N PRO A 71 -5.93 4.14 1.54
CA PRO A 71 -5.18 4.93 2.51
C PRO A 71 -4.40 4.07 3.51
N LEU A 72 -5.01 2.98 3.99
CA LEU A 72 -4.36 2.04 4.90
C LEU A 72 -3.20 1.32 4.21
N LEU A 73 -3.42 0.82 3.00
CA LEU A 73 -2.38 0.16 2.20
C LEU A 73 -1.23 1.11 1.84
N LYS A 74 -1.53 2.39 1.57
CA LYS A 74 -0.52 3.43 1.38
C LYS A 74 0.34 3.61 2.63
N ILE A 75 -0.26 3.74 3.81
CA ILE A 75 0.49 3.86 5.08
C ILE A 75 1.39 2.64 5.28
N LEU A 76 0.85 1.43 5.11
CA LEU A 76 1.63 0.18 5.19
C LEU A 76 2.78 0.15 4.18
N SER A 77 2.53 0.57 2.94
CA SER A 77 3.57 0.64 1.91
C SER A 77 4.68 1.63 2.26
N MET A 78 4.38 2.75 2.93
CA MET A 78 5.39 3.74 3.31
C MET A 78 6.37 3.21 4.36
N ILE A 79 5.94 2.28 5.22
CA ILE A 79 6.79 1.65 6.24
C ILE A 79 7.89 0.81 5.60
N SER A 80 7.61 0.14 4.48
CA SER A 80 8.61 -0.59 3.69
C SER A 80 9.60 0.31 2.92
N ASN A 81 9.49 1.64 3.05
CA ASN A 81 10.39 2.62 2.43
C ASN A 81 10.65 2.36 0.92
N PRO A 82 9.61 2.19 0.09
CA PRO A 82 9.78 1.89 -1.32
C PRO A 82 10.40 3.08 -2.05
N SER A 83 11.17 2.80 -3.10
CA SER A 83 11.69 3.84 -4.00
C SER A 83 10.58 4.45 -4.86
N ARG A 84 9.55 3.66 -5.19
CA ARG A 84 8.36 4.09 -5.94
C ARG A 84 7.08 3.47 -5.39
N GLY A 85 6.04 4.27 -5.21
CA GLY A 85 4.69 3.82 -4.91
C GLY A 85 3.79 4.05 -6.13
N VAL A 86 3.03 3.04 -6.55
CA VAL A 86 2.14 3.09 -7.72
C VAL A 86 0.78 2.55 -7.34
N VAL A 87 -0.28 3.35 -7.51
CA VAL A 87 -1.67 2.88 -7.50
C VAL A 87 -2.01 2.36 -8.89
N VAL A 88 -2.64 1.20 -8.97
CA VAL A 88 -3.15 0.65 -10.24
C VAL A 88 -4.66 0.71 -10.21
N GLU A 89 -5.26 1.55 -11.03
CA GLU A 89 -6.72 1.71 -11.12
C GLU A 89 -7.36 0.47 -11.80
N PRO A 90 -8.70 0.31 -11.73
CA PRO A 90 -9.39 -0.85 -12.30
C PRO A 90 -9.19 -1.01 -13.81
N ASP A 91 -8.91 0.07 -14.53
CA ASP A 91 -8.60 0.09 -15.96
C ASP A 91 -7.13 -0.22 -16.27
N PHE A 92 -6.34 -0.58 -15.25
CA PHE A 92 -4.89 -0.80 -15.29
C PHE A 92 -4.07 0.46 -15.58
N SER A 93 -4.66 1.65 -15.53
CA SER A 93 -3.89 2.88 -15.48
C SER A 93 -3.10 2.95 -14.17
N THR A 94 -1.87 3.43 -14.27
CA THR A 94 -0.95 3.52 -13.14
C THR A 94 -0.80 4.96 -12.71
N ARG A 95 -1.03 5.23 -11.43
CA ARG A 95 -0.83 6.54 -10.81
C ARG A 95 0.25 6.45 -9.75
N GLU A 96 1.38 7.10 -9.98
CA GLU A 96 2.44 7.18 -8.96
C GLU A 96 1.93 7.97 -7.75
N PHE A 97 2.29 7.52 -6.56
CA PHE A 97 2.10 8.26 -5.32
C PHE A 97 3.46 8.48 -4.66
N GLY A 98 3.87 9.74 -4.60
CA GLY A 98 5.11 10.16 -3.96
C GLY A 98 4.98 10.24 -2.43
N ARG A 99 6.13 10.14 -1.77
CA ARG A 99 6.27 10.30 -0.31
C ARG A 99 5.77 11.67 0.17
N LEU A 100 6.03 12.74 -0.59
CA LEU A 100 5.64 14.10 -0.21
C LEU A 100 4.18 14.44 -0.52
N GLU A 101 3.63 13.97 -1.64
CA GLU A 101 2.24 14.29 -2.03
C GLU A 101 1.20 13.54 -1.18
N SER A 102 1.44 12.27 -0.82
CA SER A 102 0.50 11.53 0.03
C SER A 102 0.59 11.91 1.51
N ILE A 103 1.72 12.40 2.00
CA ILE A 103 1.83 12.91 3.38
C ILE A 103 1.06 14.21 3.52
N GLY A 104 1.13 15.13 2.55
CA GLY A 104 0.37 16.38 2.59
C GLY A 104 -1.14 16.15 2.60
N ASP A 105 -1.64 15.27 1.72
CA ASP A 105 -3.07 14.98 1.60
C ASP A 105 -3.61 14.17 2.81
N ALA A 106 -2.82 13.20 3.29
CA ALA A 106 -3.16 12.42 4.48
C ALA A 106 -3.04 13.24 5.78
N LEU A 107 -2.07 14.15 5.91
CA LEU A 107 -2.01 15.09 7.05
C LEU A 107 -3.14 16.10 7.01
N LEU A 108 -3.59 16.55 5.84
CA LEU A 108 -4.73 17.47 5.77
C LEU A 108 -6.04 16.76 6.16
N MET A 109 -6.21 15.48 5.83
CA MET A 109 -7.36 14.67 6.27
C MET A 109 -7.27 14.20 7.73
N PHE A 110 -6.10 13.75 8.20
CA PHE A 110 -5.92 13.19 9.55
C PHE A 110 -5.34 14.18 10.56
N GLY A 111 -4.85 15.35 10.16
CA GLY A 111 -4.40 16.40 11.08
C GLY A 111 -5.52 16.90 11.97
N GLY A 112 -6.75 16.92 11.46
CA GLY A 112 -7.95 17.16 12.28
C GLY A 112 -8.19 16.06 13.32
N LEU A 113 -7.90 14.79 13.01
CA LEU A 113 -8.11 13.65 13.91
C LEU A 113 -6.98 13.48 14.93
N ILE A 114 -5.73 13.72 14.53
CA ILE A 114 -4.57 13.68 15.42
C ILE A 114 -4.57 14.89 16.35
N GLY A 115 -5.01 16.07 15.89
CA GLY A 115 -5.25 17.22 16.76
C GLY A 115 -6.22 16.90 17.90
N SER A 116 -7.35 16.24 17.60
CA SER A 116 -8.31 15.81 18.63
C SER A 116 -7.78 14.71 19.55
N ALA A 117 -6.96 13.78 19.04
CA ALA A 117 -6.36 12.73 19.85
C ALA A 117 -5.27 13.25 20.81
N ILE A 118 -4.53 14.29 20.42
CA ILE A 118 -3.54 14.95 21.29
C ILE A 118 -4.23 15.84 22.33
N THR A 119 -5.32 16.54 21.98
CA THR A 119 -6.09 17.33 22.95
C THR A 119 -6.73 16.46 24.04
N LEU A 120 -7.15 15.23 23.73
CA LEU A 120 -7.67 14.27 24.72
C LEU A 120 -6.60 13.62 25.62
N LEU A 121 -5.31 13.80 25.32
CA LEU A 121 -4.19 13.29 26.12
C LEU A 121 -3.56 14.36 27.03
N VAL A 122 -4.05 15.60 26.95
CA VAL A 122 -3.57 16.77 27.71
C VAL A 122 -4.67 17.33 28.64
N ASP A 123 -5.72 16.54 28.91
CA ASP A 123 -6.72 16.79 29.98
C ASP A 123 -6.63 15.72 31.06
#